data_AF-A0A2G6C6P7-F1
#
_entry.id   AF-A0A2G6C6P7-F1
#
_cell.length_a   1.000
_cell.length_b   1.000
_cell.length_c   1.000
_cell.angle_alpha   90.00
_cell.angle_beta   90.00
_cell.angle_gamma   90.00
#
_symmetry.space_group_name_H-M   'P 1'
#
loop_
_entity.id
_entity.type
_entity.pdbx_description
1 polymer ?
#
loop_
_entity_poly.entity_id
_entity_poly.type
_entity_poly.pdbx_seq_one_letter_code
_entity_poly.pdbx_strand_id
1 'polypeptide(L)'
;MLVIAPVAILTISAVIVAIIALSGSSMRSQAITQLQNDVLAALDRMEQDVRLSDSLTVSGSDLEMVNLATDKNPFNEDRKLIRASDCSVMPDGIVVANALNYDISYKASGSGVVREVVLPSGCASTSSNVWQENSSEKLIDGADSTMVVHAFGTDAVSIELTAKKTVAGQEVSFTGTMYAKSIN
;
A
#
# COMPACT_ATOMS: atom_id res chain seq x y z
N MET A 1 37.85 55.03 -7.34
CA MET A 1 36.81 54.53 -6.41
C MET A 1 36.31 53.19 -6.91
N LEU A 2 36.65 52.14 -6.18
CA LEU A 2 36.38 50.74 -6.51
C LEU A 2 35.01 50.37 -5.93
N VAL A 3 33.92 50.55 -6.69
CA VAL A 3 32.54 50.16 -6.27
C VAL A 3 32.14 48.82 -6.91
N ILE A 4 33.11 47.99 -7.29
CA ILE A 4 32.86 46.72 -7.99
C ILE A 4 32.54 45.60 -6.99
N ALA A 5 33.09 45.66 -5.78
CA ALA A 5 32.92 44.60 -4.77
C ALA A 5 31.48 44.47 -4.20
N PRO A 6 30.74 45.54 -3.88
CA PRO A 6 29.39 45.39 -3.27
C PRO A 6 28.34 44.87 -4.27
N VAL A 7 28.45 45.28 -5.54
CA VAL A 7 27.49 44.94 -6.60
C VAL A 7 27.66 43.48 -7.06
N ALA A 8 28.91 43.00 -7.14
CA ALA A 8 29.20 41.60 -7.45
C ALA A 8 28.65 40.63 -6.38
N ILE A 9 28.77 40.99 -5.09
CA ILE A 9 28.25 40.15 -4.00
C ILE A 9 26.71 40.09 -4.02
N LEU A 10 26.04 41.22 -4.28
CA LEU A 10 24.56 41.28 -4.35
C LEU A 10 24.00 40.43 -5.50
N THR A 11 24.64 40.47 -6.66
CA THR A 11 24.21 39.70 -7.84
C THR A 11 24.44 38.21 -7.66
N ILE A 12 25.59 37.80 -7.10
CA ILE A 12 25.87 36.39 -6.78
C ILE A 12 24.87 35.86 -5.74
N SER A 13 24.57 36.66 -4.71
CA SER A 13 23.60 36.28 -3.67
C SER A 13 22.19 36.11 -4.23
N ALA A 14 21.75 36.99 -5.14
CA ALA A 14 20.44 36.89 -5.79
C ALA A 14 20.33 35.63 -6.68
N VAL A 15 21.41 35.26 -7.39
CA VAL A 15 21.45 34.04 -8.22
C VAL A 15 21.39 32.78 -7.35
N ILE A 16 22.12 32.73 -6.23
CA ILE A 16 22.08 31.60 -5.30
C ILE A 16 20.66 31.41 -4.73
N VAL A 17 20.00 32.50 -4.31
CA VAL A 17 18.63 32.45 -3.80
C VAL A 17 17.64 31.97 -4.88
N ALA A 18 17.79 32.45 -6.11
CA ALA A 18 16.95 32.01 -7.24
C ALA A 18 17.16 30.51 -7.54
N ILE A 19 18.40 30.01 -7.52
CA ILE A 19 18.71 28.59 -7.74
C ILE A 19 18.14 27.72 -6.62
N ILE A 20 18.24 28.13 -5.35
CA ILE A 20 17.64 27.40 -4.22
C ILE A 20 16.11 27.38 -4.34
N ALA A 21 15.49 28.50 -4.72
CA ALA A 21 14.04 28.58 -4.90
C ALA A 21 13.55 27.69 -6.07
N LEU A 22 14.24 27.73 -7.21
CA LEU A 22 13.97 26.87 -8.36
C LEU A 22 14.18 25.39 -8.01
N SER A 23 15.28 25.06 -7.31
CA SER A 23 15.58 23.70 -6.87
C SER A 23 14.51 23.19 -5.91
N GLY A 24 14.12 24.00 -4.91
CA GLY A 24 13.04 23.65 -3.98
C GLY A 24 11.69 23.42 -4.67
N SER A 25 11.35 24.22 -5.68
CA SER A 25 10.11 24.01 -6.46
C SER A 25 10.14 22.71 -7.27
N SER A 26 11.27 22.39 -7.90
CA SER A 26 11.43 21.14 -8.65
C SER A 26 11.40 19.91 -7.74
N MET A 27 12.06 19.97 -6.58
CA MET A 27 12.06 18.90 -5.58
C MET A 27 10.65 18.65 -5.05
N ARG A 28 9.88 19.71 -4.76
CA ARG A 28 8.49 19.58 -4.32
C ARG A 28 7.60 18.98 -5.40
N SER A 29 7.73 19.42 -6.65
CA SER A 29 6.98 18.84 -7.76
C SER A 29 7.26 17.34 -7.91
N GLN A 30 8.53 16.93 -7.84
CA GLN A 30 8.91 15.52 -7.90
C GLN A 30 8.35 14.72 -6.72
N ALA A 31 8.41 15.28 -5.51
CA ALA A 31 7.88 14.63 -4.32
C ALA A 31 6.35 14.46 -4.39
N ILE A 32 5.61 15.43 -4.92
CA ILE A 32 4.17 15.31 -5.14
C ILE A 32 3.87 14.18 -6.12
N THR A 33 4.58 14.12 -7.26
CA THR A 33 4.40 13.04 -8.23
C THR A 33 4.74 11.67 -7.63
N GLN A 34 5.78 11.59 -6.80
CA GLN A 34 6.10 10.35 -6.09
C GLN A 34 4.98 9.95 -5.13
N LEU A 35 4.52 10.86 -4.26
CA LEU A 35 3.41 10.59 -3.33
C LEU A 35 2.13 10.17 -4.07
N GLN A 36 1.83 10.79 -5.21
CA GLN A 36 0.71 10.40 -6.06
C GLN A 36 0.82 8.96 -6.54
N ASN A 37 1.97 8.60 -7.11
CA ASN A 37 2.19 7.24 -7.61
C ASN A 37 2.15 6.21 -6.47
N ASP A 38 2.78 6.51 -5.34
CA ASP A 38 2.84 5.60 -4.19
C ASP A 38 1.45 5.37 -3.58
N VAL A 39 0.66 6.45 -3.39
CA VAL A 39 -0.71 6.34 -2.87
C VAL A 39 -1.61 5.57 -3.84
N LEU A 40 -1.57 5.89 -5.14
CA LEU A 40 -2.42 5.20 -6.12
C LEU A 40 -2.03 3.73 -6.24
N ALA A 41 -0.73 3.40 -6.29
CA ALA A 41 -0.28 2.01 -6.32
C ALA A 41 -0.68 1.24 -5.05
N ALA A 42 -0.62 1.88 -3.88
CA ALA A 42 -1.07 1.27 -2.63
C ALA A 42 -2.58 1.00 -2.63
N LEU A 43 -3.38 1.97 -3.09
CA LEU A 43 -4.84 1.81 -3.20
C LEU A 43 -5.22 0.74 -4.23
N ASP A 44 -4.55 0.67 -5.38
CA ASP A 44 -4.77 -0.37 -6.39
C ASP A 44 -4.44 -1.77 -5.83
N ARG A 45 -3.40 -1.86 -5.00
CA ARG A 45 -3.03 -3.11 -4.33
C ARG A 45 -4.08 -3.53 -3.29
N MET A 46 -4.57 -2.59 -2.50
CA MET A 46 -5.67 -2.82 -1.56
C MET A 46 -6.96 -3.25 -2.29
N GLU A 47 -7.32 -2.59 -3.40
CA GLU A 47 -8.49 -2.96 -4.19
C GLU A 47 -8.41 -4.42 -4.67
N GLN A 48 -7.26 -4.83 -5.22
CA GLN A 48 -7.07 -6.20 -5.70
C GLN A 48 -7.25 -7.23 -4.58
N ASP A 49 -6.68 -6.98 -3.40
CA ASP A 49 -6.81 -7.90 -2.29
C ASP A 49 -8.23 -7.88 -1.68
N VAL A 50 -8.90 -6.73 -1.62
CA VAL A 50 -10.32 -6.64 -1.20
C VAL A 50 -11.21 -7.45 -2.14
N ARG A 51 -10.99 -7.34 -3.46
CA ARG A 51 -11.75 -8.13 -4.44
C ARG A 51 -11.60 -9.64 -4.19
N LEU A 52 -10.43 -10.09 -3.75
CA LEU A 52 -10.12 -11.50 -3.50
C LEU A 52 -10.47 -11.97 -2.08
N SER A 53 -10.86 -11.07 -1.18
CA SER A 53 -11.20 -11.42 0.20
C SER A 53 -12.44 -12.31 0.29
N ASP A 54 -12.48 -13.19 1.28
CA ASP A 54 -13.68 -13.93 1.69
C ASP A 54 -14.45 -13.14 2.76
N SER A 55 -13.72 -12.46 3.65
CA SER A 55 -14.29 -11.53 4.61
C SER A 55 -13.34 -10.39 4.95
N LEU A 56 -13.92 -9.27 5.35
CA LEU A 56 -13.24 -8.03 5.69
C LEU A 56 -13.62 -7.59 7.11
N THR A 57 -12.64 -7.09 7.85
CA THR A 57 -12.81 -6.48 9.17
C THR A 57 -12.01 -5.20 9.26
N VAL A 58 -12.53 -4.22 10.02
CA VAL A 58 -11.86 -2.93 10.25
C VAL A 58 -11.63 -2.76 11.74
N SER A 59 -10.37 -2.52 12.12
CA SER A 59 -9.95 -2.30 13.50
C SER A 59 -9.29 -0.93 13.63
N GLY A 60 -10.08 0.07 14.04
CA GLY A 60 -9.63 1.46 14.01
C GLY A 60 -9.40 1.94 12.58
N SER A 61 -8.14 2.20 12.22
CA SER A 61 -7.71 2.58 10.86
C SER A 61 -7.20 1.39 10.03
N ASP A 62 -7.09 0.21 10.64
CA ASP A 62 -6.47 -0.95 9.99
C ASP A 62 -7.53 -1.74 9.23
N LEU A 63 -7.15 -2.23 8.05
CA LEU A 63 -7.97 -3.12 7.24
C LEU A 63 -7.41 -4.54 7.35
N GLU A 64 -8.25 -5.47 7.76
CA GLU A 64 -7.91 -6.89 7.87
C GLU A 64 -8.83 -7.70 6.97
N MET A 65 -8.28 -8.70 6.30
CA MET A 65 -8.99 -9.48 5.30
C MET A 65 -8.59 -10.94 5.41
N VAL A 66 -9.59 -11.82 5.41
CA VAL A 66 -9.39 -13.26 5.31
C VAL A 66 -9.55 -13.65 3.86
N ASN A 67 -8.63 -14.45 3.33
CA ASN A 67 -8.61 -14.90 1.94
C ASN A 67 -8.48 -16.41 1.87
N LEU A 68 -8.98 -17.01 0.78
CA LEU A 68 -8.89 -18.44 0.53
C LEU A 68 -7.54 -18.78 -0.14
N ALA A 69 -6.77 -19.68 0.46
CA ALA A 69 -5.49 -20.13 -0.08
C ALA A 69 -5.69 -21.02 -1.31
N THR A 70 -4.84 -20.82 -2.31
CA THR A 70 -4.95 -21.44 -3.63
C THR A 70 -3.61 -22.01 -4.10
N ASP A 71 -3.65 -23.00 -4.99
CA ASP A 71 -2.47 -23.66 -5.57
C ASP A 71 -1.80 -22.84 -6.69
N LYS A 72 -2.54 -21.87 -7.24
CA LYS A 72 -2.15 -20.96 -8.32
C LYS A 72 -2.63 -19.57 -7.97
N ASN A 73 -2.12 -18.56 -8.69
CA ASN A 73 -2.52 -17.17 -8.51
C ASN A 73 -4.07 -17.08 -8.39
N PRO A 74 -4.62 -16.38 -7.38
CA PRO A 74 -6.06 -16.29 -7.16
C PRO A 74 -6.87 -15.73 -8.33
N PHE A 75 -6.21 -15.06 -9.29
CA PHE A 75 -6.84 -14.57 -10.52
C PHE A 75 -6.90 -15.62 -11.64
N ASN A 76 -6.25 -16.78 -11.48
CA ASN A 76 -6.35 -17.86 -12.47
C ASN A 76 -7.72 -18.55 -12.38
N GLU A 77 -8.30 -18.86 -13.54
CA GLU A 77 -9.60 -19.53 -13.65
C GLU A 77 -9.56 -20.99 -13.18
N ASP A 78 -8.41 -21.65 -13.34
CA ASP A 78 -8.18 -23.05 -12.99
C ASP A 78 -7.50 -23.25 -11.63
N ARG A 79 -7.54 -22.20 -10.79
CA ARG A 79 -7.07 -22.26 -9.40
C ARG A 79 -7.91 -23.25 -8.60
N LYS A 80 -7.27 -23.94 -7.68
CA LYS A 80 -7.90 -24.86 -6.73
C LYS A 80 -7.57 -24.44 -5.32
N LEU A 81 -8.54 -24.62 -4.42
CA LEU A 81 -8.38 -24.30 -3.01
C LEU A 81 -7.39 -25.29 -2.36
N ILE A 82 -6.65 -24.83 -1.37
CA ILE A 82 -5.79 -25.69 -0.53
C ILE A 82 -6.58 -26.10 0.72
N ARG A 83 -6.42 -27.35 1.16
CA ARG A 83 -7.06 -27.86 2.38
C ARG A 83 -6.29 -27.47 3.65
N ALA A 84 -7.00 -27.00 4.67
CA ALA A 84 -6.40 -26.61 5.94
C ALA A 84 -5.77 -27.78 6.72
N SER A 85 -6.29 -29.01 6.58
CA SER A 85 -5.88 -30.16 7.39
C SER A 85 -4.55 -30.79 7.00
N ASP A 86 -4.22 -30.78 5.70
CA ASP A 86 -3.08 -31.50 5.13
C ASP A 86 -2.33 -30.72 4.05
N CYS A 87 -2.74 -29.48 3.79
CA CYS A 87 -2.11 -28.57 2.83
C CYS A 87 -2.09 -29.10 1.39
N SER A 88 -2.92 -30.09 1.10
CA SER A 88 -3.07 -30.64 -0.25
C SER A 88 -4.00 -29.76 -1.09
N VAL A 89 -3.76 -29.76 -2.40
CA VAL A 89 -4.66 -29.13 -3.36
C VAL A 89 -5.98 -29.91 -3.37
N MET A 90 -7.08 -29.21 -3.16
CA MET A 90 -8.39 -29.84 -3.16
C MET A 90 -8.79 -30.27 -4.58
N PRO A 91 -9.26 -31.52 -4.76
CA PRO A 91 -9.98 -31.89 -5.97
C PRO A 91 -11.36 -31.19 -6.00
N ASP A 92 -11.95 -31.11 -7.19
CA ASP A 92 -13.16 -30.31 -7.43
C ASP A 92 -14.34 -30.73 -6.53
N GLY A 93 -15.09 -29.78 -5.97
CA GLY A 93 -16.38 -30.05 -5.30
C GLY A 93 -16.43 -30.08 -3.76
N ILE A 94 -15.51 -29.43 -3.03
CA ILE A 94 -15.52 -29.35 -1.56
C ILE A 94 -16.12 -28.02 -1.03
N VAL A 95 -16.64 -28.06 0.20
CA VAL A 95 -17.18 -26.92 0.98
C VAL A 95 -16.06 -25.94 1.39
N VAL A 96 -16.25 -24.64 1.11
CA VAL A 96 -15.33 -23.53 1.42
C VAL A 96 -14.84 -23.54 2.89
N ALA A 97 -15.66 -24.02 3.83
CA ALA A 97 -15.31 -24.10 5.26
C ALA A 97 -14.08 -24.98 5.58
N ASN A 98 -13.67 -25.87 4.68
CA ASN A 98 -12.46 -26.71 4.87
C ASN A 98 -11.22 -26.13 4.18
N ALA A 99 -11.37 -25.00 3.48
CA ALA A 99 -10.26 -24.33 2.81
C ALA A 99 -9.30 -23.74 3.84
N LEU A 100 -8.02 -23.79 3.49
CA LEU A 100 -6.99 -23.05 4.19
C LEU A 100 -7.20 -21.58 3.91
N ASN A 101 -7.17 -20.76 4.96
CA ASN A 101 -7.25 -19.33 4.85
C ASN A 101 -5.89 -18.69 5.10
N TYR A 102 -5.70 -17.49 4.58
CA TYR A 102 -4.59 -16.62 4.93
C TYR A 102 -5.11 -15.20 5.14
N ASP A 103 -4.43 -14.48 6.02
CA ASP A 103 -4.80 -13.12 6.39
C ASP A 103 -3.94 -12.12 5.61
N ILE A 104 -4.56 -11.03 5.18
CA ILE A 104 -3.87 -9.85 4.70
C ILE A 104 -4.30 -8.68 5.59
N SER A 105 -3.34 -7.90 6.08
CA SER A 105 -3.64 -6.67 6.81
C SER A 105 -2.91 -5.47 6.23
N TYR A 106 -3.56 -4.32 6.28
CA TYR A 106 -3.01 -3.02 5.91
C TYR A 106 -3.01 -2.10 7.12
N LYS A 107 -1.85 -1.50 7.38
CA LYS A 107 -1.65 -0.58 8.50
C LYS A 107 -0.93 0.66 7.99
N ALA A 108 -1.55 1.82 8.21
CA ALA A 108 -0.88 3.09 8.05
C ALA A 108 -0.22 3.46 9.38
N SER A 109 1.09 3.64 9.34
CA SER A 109 1.86 4.20 10.45
C SER A 109 2.41 5.54 10.00
N GLY A 110 2.77 6.42 10.93
CA GLY A 110 3.38 7.71 10.59
C GLY A 110 4.72 7.64 9.85
N SER A 111 5.15 6.45 9.43
CA SER A 111 6.32 6.18 8.61
C SER A 111 6.02 5.53 7.24
N GLY A 112 4.74 5.27 6.92
CA GLY A 112 4.34 4.64 5.67
C GLY A 112 3.11 3.74 5.78
N VAL A 113 2.83 3.00 4.71
CA VAL A 113 1.79 1.97 4.66
C VAL A 113 2.46 0.62 4.55
N VAL A 114 2.10 -0.30 5.45
CA VAL A 114 2.59 -1.68 5.45
C VAL A 114 1.44 -2.61 5.08
N ARG A 115 1.75 -3.59 4.23
CA ARG A 115 0.93 -4.75 3.91
C ARG A 115 1.56 -5.97 4.54
N GLU A 116 0.83 -6.67 5.40
CA GLU A 116 1.28 -7.93 6.01
C GLU A 116 0.43 -9.08 5.48
N VAL A 117 1.08 -10.18 5.11
CA VAL A 117 0.42 -11.45 4.77
C VAL A 117 0.79 -12.48 5.80
N VAL A 118 -0.19 -13.20 6.32
CA VAL A 118 0.01 -14.24 7.32
C VAL A 118 -0.77 -15.49 6.91
N LEU A 119 -0.04 -16.54 6.57
CA LEU A 119 -0.54 -17.90 6.48
C LEU A 119 -0.43 -18.57 7.86
N PRO A 120 -1.54 -19.08 8.41
CA PRO A 120 -1.52 -19.84 9.66
C PRO A 120 -0.49 -20.98 9.61
N SER A 121 0.21 -21.20 10.73
CA SER A 121 1.19 -22.26 10.85
C SER A 121 0.53 -23.63 10.62
N GLY A 122 1.14 -24.46 9.79
CA GLY A 122 0.60 -25.77 9.40
C GLY A 122 0.79 -26.08 7.92
N CYS A 123 0.71 -25.06 7.06
CA CYS A 123 0.88 -25.19 5.61
C CYS A 123 2.01 -24.34 5.02
N ALA A 124 2.89 -23.85 5.89
CA ALA A 124 4.03 -23.03 5.52
C ALA A 124 5.12 -23.88 4.86
N SER A 125 5.03 -24.10 3.54
CA SER A 125 6.16 -24.20 2.60
C SER A 125 5.76 -24.85 1.27
N THR A 126 5.26 -24.06 0.32
CA THR A 126 5.51 -24.34 -1.10
C THR A 126 5.94 -23.03 -1.75
N SER A 127 7.22 -22.95 -2.12
CA SER A 127 7.85 -21.77 -2.74
C SER A 127 7.23 -21.34 -4.08
N SER A 128 6.13 -21.96 -4.50
CA SER A 128 5.38 -21.65 -5.70
C SER A 128 4.25 -20.64 -5.47
N ASN A 129 3.80 -20.44 -4.22
CA ASN A 129 2.57 -19.68 -3.93
C ASN A 129 2.86 -18.36 -3.21
N VAL A 130 3.73 -17.55 -3.79
CA VAL A 130 4.27 -16.32 -3.19
C VAL A 130 3.23 -15.29 -2.71
N TRP A 131 2.00 -15.31 -3.24
CA TRP A 131 0.95 -14.35 -2.86
C TRP A 131 0.31 -14.62 -1.48
N GLN A 132 0.47 -15.84 -0.95
CA GLN A 132 -0.05 -16.25 0.36
C GLN A 132 1.08 -16.62 1.32
N GLU A 133 2.33 -16.34 0.98
CA GLU A 133 3.47 -16.54 1.88
C GLU A 133 3.56 -15.42 2.92
N ASN A 134 4.04 -15.79 4.12
CA ASN A 134 4.27 -14.84 5.20
C ASN A 134 5.22 -13.74 4.73
N SER A 135 4.72 -12.51 4.67
CA SER A 135 5.47 -11.38 4.16
C SER A 135 5.05 -10.08 4.82
N SER A 136 5.96 -9.12 4.86
CA SER A 136 5.71 -7.75 5.30
C SER A 136 6.33 -6.83 4.27
N GLU A 137 5.48 -6.08 3.56
CA GLU A 137 5.83 -5.23 2.44
C GLU A 137 5.48 -3.77 2.78
N LYS A 138 6.41 -2.85 2.55
CA LYS A 138 6.13 -1.41 2.61
C LYS A 138 5.62 -0.94 1.26
N LEU A 139 4.36 -0.53 1.20
CA LEU A 139 3.76 0.04 0.00
C LEU A 139 4.06 1.52 -0.17
N ILE A 140 4.15 2.24 0.94
CA ILE A 140 4.63 3.62 0.99
C ILE A 140 5.75 3.66 2.01
N ASP A 141 6.91 4.22 1.64
CA ASP A 141 8.07 4.34 2.53
C ASP A 141 8.59 5.79 2.55
N GLY A 142 8.95 6.27 3.74
CA GLY A 142 9.51 7.61 3.92
C GLY A 142 8.50 8.76 3.73
N ALA A 143 7.21 8.47 3.90
CA ALA A 143 6.13 9.46 3.98
C ALA A 143 5.23 9.17 5.19
N ASP A 144 4.87 10.22 5.92
CA ASP A 144 3.90 10.12 7.00
C ASP A 144 2.52 9.82 6.40
N SER A 145 1.96 8.66 6.75
CA SER A 145 0.78 8.11 6.10
C SER A 145 -0.35 7.90 7.09
N THR A 146 -1.55 8.32 6.71
CA THR A 146 -2.77 8.10 7.48
C THR A 146 -3.82 7.45 6.61
N MET A 147 -4.54 6.48 7.17
CA MET A 147 -5.59 5.75 6.47
C MET A 147 -6.90 5.85 7.27
N VAL A 148 -7.99 6.09 6.55
CA VAL A 148 -9.35 6.04 7.08
C VAL A 148 -10.09 4.96 6.31
N VAL A 149 -10.61 3.97 7.03
CA VAL A 149 -11.29 2.82 6.43
C VAL A 149 -12.74 2.80 6.91
N HIS A 150 -13.66 2.70 5.95
CA HIS A 150 -15.09 2.56 6.20
C HIS A 150 -15.58 1.23 5.62
N ALA A 151 -16.00 0.30 6.47
CA ALA A 151 -16.61 -0.95 6.05
C ALA A 151 -18.11 -0.81 5.81
N PHE A 152 -18.60 -1.50 4.79
CA PHE A 152 -20.01 -1.65 4.44
C PHE A 152 -20.37 -3.13 4.53
N GLY A 153 -20.53 -3.64 5.75
CA GLY A 153 -20.66 -5.08 5.99
C GLY A 153 -19.30 -5.78 6.03
N THR A 154 -19.22 -7.02 5.54
CA THR A 154 -18.01 -7.84 5.55
C THR A 154 -17.41 -8.03 4.16
N ASP A 155 -18.01 -7.44 3.12
CA ASP A 155 -17.68 -7.66 1.71
C ASP A 155 -17.32 -6.36 0.97
N ALA A 156 -17.48 -5.18 1.55
CA ALA A 156 -17.13 -3.91 0.90
C ALA A 156 -16.47 -2.89 1.82
N VAL A 157 -15.56 -2.09 1.28
CA VAL A 157 -14.87 -1.00 1.99
C VAL A 157 -14.68 0.24 1.11
N SER A 158 -14.64 1.40 1.76
CA SER A 158 -14.07 2.63 1.21
C SER A 158 -12.83 2.99 2.01
N ILE A 159 -11.74 3.33 1.32
CA ILE A 159 -10.46 3.69 1.93
C ILE A 159 -10.07 5.07 1.45
N GLU A 160 -9.76 5.96 2.38
CA GLU A 160 -9.07 7.22 2.13
C GLU A 160 -7.63 7.10 2.66
N LEU A 161 -6.65 7.28 1.78
CA LEU A 161 -5.23 7.20 2.11
C LEU A 161 -4.56 8.53 1.81
N THR A 162 -3.93 9.10 2.85
CA THR A 162 -3.16 10.33 2.74
C THR A 162 -1.70 10.05 3.06
N ALA A 163 -0.80 10.53 2.21
CA ALA A 163 0.65 10.50 2.45
C ALA A 163 1.22 11.92 2.42
N LYS A 164 2.15 12.22 3.34
CA LYS A 164 2.73 13.54 3.57
C LYS A 164 4.25 13.47 3.69
N LYS A 165 4.92 14.52 3.20
CA LYS A 165 6.39 14.63 3.28
C LYS A 165 6.82 16.10 3.35
N THR A 166 7.85 16.39 4.12
CA THR A 166 8.48 17.72 4.15
C THR A 166 9.63 17.78 3.15
N VAL A 167 9.53 18.68 2.17
CA VAL A 167 10.54 18.87 1.12
C VAL A 167 10.88 20.35 0.97
N ALA A 168 12.17 20.66 1.08
CA ALA A 168 12.68 22.04 1.06
C ALA A 168 11.94 22.96 2.06
N GLY A 169 11.65 22.45 3.26
CA GLY A 169 11.01 23.19 4.35
C GLY A 169 9.50 23.40 4.20
N GLN A 170 8.85 22.80 3.21
CA GLN A 170 7.39 22.82 3.06
C GLN A 170 6.82 21.42 3.07
N GLU A 171 5.66 21.26 3.70
CA GLU A 171 4.88 20.03 3.61
C GLU A 171 4.24 19.92 2.23
N VAL A 172 4.37 18.75 1.62
CA VAL A 172 3.60 18.32 0.46
C VAL A 172 2.81 17.09 0.85
N SER A 173 1.60 16.97 0.31
CA SER A 173 0.72 15.84 0.60
C SER A 173 -0.08 15.43 -0.62
N PHE A 174 -0.52 14.18 -0.62
CA PHE A 174 -1.49 13.67 -1.57
C PHE A 174 -2.46 12.73 -0.86
N THR A 175 -3.74 12.84 -1.24
CA THR A 175 -4.83 12.01 -0.73
C THR A 175 -5.52 11.33 -1.89
N GLY A 176 -5.65 10.02 -1.80
CA GLY A 176 -6.44 9.20 -2.71
C GLY A 176 -7.59 8.51 -1.99
N THR A 177 -8.62 8.16 -2.73
CA THR A 177 -9.78 7.40 -2.23
C THR A 177 -10.09 6.25 -3.17
N MET A 178 -10.43 5.09 -2.62
CA MET A 178 -10.98 3.96 -3.38
C MET A 178 -12.23 3.39 -2.70
N TYR A 179 -13.08 2.76 -3.50
CA TYR A 179 -14.16 1.88 -3.05
C TYR A 179 -13.99 0.52 -3.73
N ALA A 180 -14.05 -0.56 -2.94
CA ALA A 180 -13.87 -1.91 -3.44
C ALA A 180 -14.84 -2.86 -2.73
N LYS A 181 -15.25 -3.89 -3.47
CA LYS A 181 -16.15 -4.93 -3.01
C LYS A 181 -15.56 -6.29 -3.39
N SER A 182 -15.61 -7.23 -2.46
CA SER A 182 -15.27 -8.64 -2.69
C SER A 182 -16.16 -9.26 -3.78
N ILE A 183 -15.58 -10.15 -4.57
CA ILE A 183 -16.29 -10.94 -5.58
C ILE A 183 -16.56 -12.38 -5.13
N ASN A 184 -16.09 -12.78 -3.94
CA ASN A 184 -16.32 -14.11 -3.38
C ASN A 184 -17.59 -14.18 -2.51
#